data_AF-A0A2D5QQU1-F1
#
_entry.id   AF-A0A2D5QQU1-F1
#
_cell.length_a   1.000
_cell.length_b   1.000
_cell.length_c   1.000
_cell.angle_alpha   90.00
_cell.angle_beta   90.00
_cell.angle_gamma   90.00
#
_symmetry.space_group_name_H-M   'P 1'
#
loop_
_entity.id
_entity.type
_entity.pdbx_description
1 polymer ?
#
loop_
_entity_poly.entity_id
_entity_poly.type
_entity_poly.pdbx_seq_one_letter_code
_entity_poly.pdbx_strand_id
1 'polypeptide(L)'
;MTKHPHQLSWLSLLLNPLTLLIFVMSTTLYFTARHRAYRHWESAELLEERGELQRAVLHYQWAARAYYPGSQVGHQALSRLWALAQEAIRAKQPEEALYYLSLQRGAIRASIWLLSPYDQWVDPVDQALLKLYSNELDSPNVELIKANLKADLRPNTGQSVNIILSLIALALSLQYLMSLGLDSKLETTRHTRSAMSLFLCSLVMFYWALAL
;
A
#
# COMPACT_ATOMS: atom_id res chain seq x y z
N MET A 1 -5.40 -38.68 37.74
CA MET A 1 -6.00 -37.36 37.45
C MET A 1 -5.50 -36.90 36.09
N THR A 2 -6.22 -37.26 35.03
CA THR A 2 -5.87 -36.93 33.64
C THR A 2 -6.47 -35.57 33.29
N LYS A 3 -5.62 -34.54 33.12
CA LYS A 3 -6.04 -33.25 32.58
C LYS A 3 -6.52 -33.46 31.14
N HIS A 4 -7.82 -33.32 30.90
CA HIS A 4 -8.33 -33.26 29.53
C HIS A 4 -7.76 -32.01 28.86
N PRO A 5 -7.09 -32.14 27.71
CA PRO A 5 -6.64 -30.98 26.96
C PRO A 5 -7.87 -30.19 26.53
N HIS A 6 -7.91 -28.90 26.87
CA HIS A 6 -8.90 -27.96 26.36
C HIS A 6 -8.78 -27.95 24.84
N GLN A 7 -9.63 -28.73 24.17
CA GLN A 7 -9.90 -28.57 22.74
C GLN A 7 -10.58 -27.21 22.58
N LEU A 8 -9.77 -26.17 22.38
CA LEU A 8 -10.24 -24.90 21.82
C LEU A 8 -10.93 -25.25 20.50
N SER A 9 -12.25 -25.24 20.50
CA SER A 9 -13.01 -25.54 19.29
C SER A 9 -12.76 -24.42 18.30
N TRP A 10 -12.46 -24.76 17.05
CA TRP A 10 -12.25 -23.79 15.96
C TRP A 10 -13.43 -22.81 15.83
N LEU A 11 -14.62 -23.25 16.25
CA LEU A 11 -15.83 -22.43 16.34
C LEU A 11 -15.69 -21.26 17.33
N SER A 12 -15.02 -21.45 18.47
CA SER A 12 -14.77 -20.37 19.43
C SER A 12 -13.80 -19.29 18.91
N LEU A 13 -12.88 -19.66 18.02
CA LEU A 13 -11.97 -18.73 17.35
C LEU A 13 -12.69 -17.89 16.27
N LEU A 14 -13.63 -18.50 15.55
CA LEU A 14 -14.45 -17.83 14.53
C LEU A 14 -15.52 -16.92 15.14
N LEU A 15 -16.06 -17.29 16.30
CA LEU A 15 -17.05 -16.50 17.03
C LEU A 15 -16.43 -15.39 17.89
N ASN A 16 -15.10 -15.27 17.90
CA ASN A 16 -14.44 -14.15 18.54
C ASN A 16 -14.71 -12.86 17.73
N PRO A 17 -15.38 -11.83 18.30
CA PRO A 17 -15.72 -10.62 17.57
C PRO A 17 -14.49 -9.81 17.15
N LEU A 18 -13.30 -10.02 17.75
CA LEU A 18 -12.05 -9.50 17.21
C LEU A 18 -11.74 -10.11 15.83
N THR A 19 -11.81 -11.43 15.72
CA THR A 19 -11.60 -12.15 14.47
C THR A 19 -12.60 -11.69 13.42
N LEU A 20 -13.87 -11.54 13.82
CA LEU A 20 -14.94 -11.07 12.94
C LEU A 20 -14.71 -9.62 12.50
N LEU A 21 -14.28 -8.73 13.40
CA LEU A 21 -13.93 -7.34 13.08
C LEU A 21 -12.76 -7.27 12.09
N ILE A 22 -11.66 -8.00 12.35
CA ILE A 22 -10.50 -8.06 11.44
C ILE A 22 -10.93 -8.58 10.07
N PHE A 23 -11.77 -9.62 10.03
CA PHE A 23 -12.27 -10.20 8.80
C PHE A 23 -13.13 -9.19 8.02
N VAL A 24 -14.07 -8.52 8.68
CA VAL A 24 -14.91 -7.48 8.05
C VAL A 24 -14.05 -6.33 7.53
N MET A 25 -13.14 -5.79 8.35
CA MET A 25 -12.25 -4.71 7.94
C MET A 25 -11.37 -5.09 6.75
N SER A 26 -10.76 -6.28 6.79
CA SER A 26 -9.91 -6.77 5.70
C SER A 26 -10.72 -6.95 4.41
N THR A 27 -11.93 -7.49 4.52
CA THR A 27 -12.84 -7.68 3.39
C THR A 27 -13.28 -6.34 2.80
N THR A 28 -13.69 -5.38 3.64
CA THR A 28 -14.08 -4.03 3.19
C THR A 28 -12.91 -3.31 2.52
N LEU A 29 -11.71 -3.37 3.10
CA LEU A 29 -10.51 -2.77 2.50
C LEU A 29 -10.17 -3.41 1.15
N TYR A 30 -10.24 -4.73 1.05
CA TYR A 30 -10.01 -5.46 -0.20
C TYR A 30 -10.99 -5.05 -1.29
N PHE A 31 -12.31 -5.07 -1.01
CA PHE A 31 -13.32 -4.67 -1.98
C PHE A 31 -13.22 -3.19 -2.38
N THR A 32 -12.89 -2.32 -1.42
CA THR A 32 -12.70 -0.88 -1.69
C THR A 32 -11.49 -0.64 -2.59
N ALA A 33 -10.35 -1.29 -2.30
CA ALA A 33 -9.15 -1.20 -3.13
C ALA A 33 -9.42 -1.74 -4.54
N ARG A 34 -10.07 -2.90 -4.65
CA ARG A 34 -10.49 -3.49 -5.92
C ARG A 34 -11.36 -2.55 -6.73
N HIS A 35 -12.43 -2.02 -6.15
CA HIS A 35 -13.35 -1.12 -6.85
C HIS A 35 -12.64 0.15 -7.32
N ARG A 36 -11.76 0.74 -6.49
CA ARG A 36 -10.97 1.92 -6.87
C ARG A 36 -10.01 1.61 -8.02
N ALA A 37 -9.28 0.50 -7.96
CA ALA A 37 -8.34 0.10 -9.00
C ALA A 37 -9.05 -0.03 -10.36
N TYR A 38 -10.15 -0.78 -10.43
CA TYR A 38 -10.92 -0.94 -11.66
C TYR A 38 -11.51 0.37 -12.17
N ARG A 39 -12.10 1.19 -11.29
CA ARG A 39 -12.67 2.48 -11.69
C ARG A 39 -11.61 3.40 -12.29
N HIS A 40 -10.43 3.46 -11.68
CA HIS A 40 -9.33 4.26 -12.22
C HIS A 40 -8.81 3.71 -13.54
N TRP A 41 -8.69 2.39 -13.68
CA TRP A 41 -8.32 1.74 -14.94
C TRP A 41 -9.32 2.05 -16.07
N GLU A 42 -10.61 1.82 -15.86
CA GLU A 42 -11.66 2.12 -16.84
C GLU A 42 -11.69 3.60 -17.23
N SER A 43 -11.50 4.49 -16.24
CA SER A 43 -11.42 5.92 -16.50
C SER A 43 -10.18 6.28 -17.34
N ALA A 44 -9.05 5.61 -17.10
CA ALA A 44 -7.82 5.84 -17.86
C ALA A 44 -8.00 5.44 -19.33
N GLU A 45 -8.51 4.23 -19.59
CA GLU A 45 -8.77 3.72 -20.94
C GLU A 45 -9.75 4.65 -21.69
N LEU A 46 -10.85 5.04 -21.05
CA LEU A 46 -11.83 5.95 -21.65
C LEU A 46 -11.24 7.34 -21.97
N LEU A 47 -10.39 7.88 -21.09
CA LEU A 47 -9.74 9.17 -21.33
C LEU A 47 -8.70 9.06 -22.44
N GLU A 48 -7.99 7.94 -22.51
CA GLU A 48 -7.02 7.67 -23.58
C GLU A 48 -7.71 7.57 -24.94
N GLU A 49 -8.83 6.83 -25.03
CA GLU A 49 -9.65 6.73 -26.24
C GLU A 49 -10.15 8.10 -26.74
N ARG A 50 -10.35 9.05 -25.82
CA ARG A 50 -10.77 10.44 -26.12
C ARG A 50 -9.61 11.36 -26.48
N GLY A 51 -8.37 10.87 -26.45
CA GLY A 51 -7.17 11.68 -26.65
C GLY A 51 -6.80 12.56 -25.45
N GLU A 52 -7.43 12.40 -24.29
CA GLU A 52 -7.14 13.13 -23.06
C GLU A 52 -5.95 12.50 -22.29
N LEU A 53 -4.82 12.30 -22.98
CA LEU A 53 -3.70 11.48 -22.50
C LEU A 53 -3.13 11.95 -21.15
N GLN A 54 -2.98 13.27 -20.95
CA GLN A 54 -2.48 13.83 -19.69
C GLN A 54 -3.34 13.45 -18.48
N ARG A 55 -4.65 13.29 -18.67
CA ARG A 55 -5.55 12.84 -17.59
C ARG A 55 -5.52 11.32 -17.46
N ALA A 56 -5.47 10.60 -18.58
CA ALA A 56 -5.40 9.14 -18.59
C ALA A 56 -4.22 8.61 -17.77
N VAL A 57 -3.03 9.20 -17.92
CA VAL A 57 -1.82 8.73 -17.20
C VAL A 57 -1.87 8.92 -15.70
N LEU A 58 -2.57 9.96 -15.21
CA LEU A 58 -2.85 10.10 -13.78
C LEU A 58 -3.74 8.97 -13.30
N HIS A 59 -4.77 8.60 -14.06
CA HIS A 59 -5.66 7.50 -13.73
C HIS A 59 -4.94 6.13 -13.77
N TYR A 60 -4.03 5.88 -14.71
CA TYR A 60 -3.16 4.69 -14.66
C TYR A 60 -2.32 4.67 -13.38
N GLN A 61 -1.71 5.80 -12.99
CA GLN A 61 -0.95 5.87 -11.74
C GLN A 61 -1.82 5.51 -10.52
N TRP A 62 -3.03 6.06 -10.44
CA TRP A 62 -3.97 5.77 -9.36
C TRP A 62 -4.44 4.31 -9.35
N ALA A 63 -4.66 3.72 -10.52
CA ALA A 63 -5.01 2.30 -10.64
C ALA A 63 -3.89 1.40 -10.09
N ALA A 64 -2.62 1.71 -10.41
CA ALA A 64 -1.47 0.98 -9.87
C ALA A 64 -1.28 1.17 -8.35
N ARG A 65 -1.57 2.37 -7.83
CA ARG A 65 -1.50 2.67 -6.39
C ARG A 65 -2.58 1.97 -5.58
N ALA A 66 -3.76 1.72 -6.15
CA ALA A 66 -4.86 1.01 -5.52
C ALA A 66 -4.63 -0.52 -5.50
N TYR A 67 -3.43 -0.96 -5.13
CA TYR A 67 -3.05 -2.37 -5.12
C TYR A 67 -3.96 -3.20 -4.21
N TYR A 68 -4.30 -4.39 -4.69
CA TYR A 68 -4.86 -5.47 -3.88
C TYR A 68 -4.30 -6.82 -4.35
N PRO A 69 -4.13 -7.81 -3.45
CA PRO A 69 -3.53 -9.10 -3.80
C PRO A 69 -4.30 -9.83 -4.91
N GLY A 70 -3.55 -10.38 -5.87
CA GLY A 70 -4.09 -11.16 -6.99
C GLY A 70 -4.64 -10.35 -8.17
N SER A 71 -4.59 -9.01 -8.10
CA SER A 71 -5.01 -8.13 -9.20
C SER A 71 -4.01 -8.08 -10.34
N GLN A 72 -4.50 -8.07 -11.58
CA GLN A 72 -3.70 -7.71 -12.76
C GLN A 72 -3.75 -6.22 -13.10
N VAL A 73 -4.71 -5.46 -12.55
CA VAL A 73 -4.99 -4.07 -12.94
C VAL A 73 -3.77 -3.18 -12.74
N GLY A 74 -3.05 -3.35 -11.64
CA GLY A 74 -1.84 -2.56 -11.38
C GLY A 74 -0.72 -2.85 -12.36
N HIS A 75 -0.51 -4.13 -12.73
CA HIS A 75 0.48 -4.50 -13.75
C HIS A 75 0.11 -3.96 -15.12
N GLN A 76 -1.18 -4.00 -15.50
CA GLN A 76 -1.68 -3.44 -16.75
C GLN A 76 -1.45 -1.92 -16.80
N ALA A 77 -1.78 -1.20 -15.73
CA ALA A 77 -1.56 0.24 -15.62
C ALA A 77 -0.07 0.62 -15.72
N LEU A 78 0.81 -0.08 -15.01
CA LEU A 78 2.26 0.14 -15.12
C LEU A 78 2.78 -0.21 -16.52
N SER A 79 2.27 -1.27 -17.13
CA SER A 79 2.64 -1.66 -18.49
C SER A 79 2.22 -0.61 -19.52
N ARG A 80 1.04 0.02 -19.36
CA ARG A 80 0.60 1.09 -20.25
C ARG A 80 1.42 2.35 -20.06
N LEU A 81 1.72 2.76 -18.82
CA LEU A 81 2.63 3.87 -18.53
C LEU A 81 4.02 3.65 -19.15
N TRP A 82 4.54 2.43 -19.06
CA TRP A 82 5.80 2.06 -19.69
C TRP A 82 5.72 2.19 -21.23
N ALA A 83 4.66 1.68 -21.85
CA ALA A 83 4.46 1.79 -23.29
C ALA A 83 4.42 3.26 -23.76
N LEU A 84 3.68 4.11 -23.05
CA LEU A 84 3.62 5.55 -23.32
C LEU A 84 5.00 6.23 -23.18
N ALA A 85 5.78 5.85 -22.17
CA ALA A 85 7.16 6.31 -22.05
C ALA A 85 8.01 5.90 -23.25
N GLN A 86 7.91 4.65 -23.72
CA GLN A 86 8.65 4.18 -24.89
C GLN A 86 8.18 4.85 -26.20
N GLU A 87 6.89 5.17 -26.32
CA GLU A 87 6.33 5.96 -27.43
C GLU A 87 6.93 7.38 -27.44
N ALA A 88 6.93 8.08 -26.31
CA ALA A 88 7.53 9.41 -26.17
C ALA A 88 9.05 9.42 -26.45
N ILE A 89 9.79 8.39 -25.98
CA ILE A 89 11.22 8.23 -26.31
C ILE A 89 11.43 8.11 -27.82
N ARG A 90 10.64 7.27 -28.50
CA ARG A 90 10.73 7.09 -29.96
C ARG A 90 10.35 8.36 -30.72
N ALA A 91 9.39 9.12 -30.20
CA ALA A 91 8.97 10.40 -30.73
C ALA A 91 9.95 11.56 -30.44
N LYS A 92 11.06 11.30 -29.72
CA LYS A 92 12.03 12.31 -29.26
C LYS A 92 11.38 13.40 -28.39
N GLN A 93 10.44 13.00 -27.54
CA GLN A 93 9.77 13.84 -26.55
C GLN A 93 10.26 13.44 -25.14
N PRO A 94 11.48 13.86 -24.73
CA PRO A 94 12.10 13.37 -23.49
C PRO A 94 11.36 13.83 -22.23
N GLU A 95 10.78 15.04 -22.24
CA GLU A 95 9.99 15.56 -21.11
C GLU A 95 8.76 14.70 -20.82
N GLU A 96 8.04 14.27 -21.86
CA GLU A 96 6.89 13.37 -21.72
C GLU A 96 7.32 11.99 -21.21
N ALA A 97 8.42 11.44 -21.74
CA ALA A 97 8.96 10.18 -21.28
C ALA A 97 9.36 10.22 -19.79
N LEU A 98 10.04 11.30 -19.37
CA LEU A 98 10.39 11.54 -17.97
C LEU A 98 9.15 11.64 -17.10
N TYR A 99 8.11 12.33 -17.56
CA TYR A 99 6.85 12.45 -16.84
C TYR A 99 6.18 11.08 -16.61
N TYR A 100 6.01 10.28 -17.66
CA TYR A 100 5.36 8.96 -17.54
C TYR A 100 6.16 8.00 -16.65
N LEU A 101 7.49 7.95 -16.81
CA LEU A 101 8.35 7.11 -15.97
C LEU A 101 8.35 7.56 -14.50
N SER A 102 8.28 8.88 -14.25
CA SER A 102 8.18 9.43 -12.90
C SER A 102 6.86 9.06 -12.24
N LEU A 103 5.75 9.11 -12.98
CA LEU A 103 4.45 8.64 -12.49
C LEU A 103 4.49 7.15 -12.15
N GLN A 104 5.06 6.33 -13.04
CA GLN A 104 5.21 4.89 -12.85
C GLN A 104 6.03 4.57 -11.59
N ARG A 105 7.19 5.21 -11.43
CA ARG A 105 8.04 5.09 -10.24
C ARG A 105 7.32 5.51 -8.97
N GLY A 106 6.56 6.60 -9.03
CA GLY A 106 5.74 7.07 -7.92
C GLY A 106 4.61 6.11 -7.52
N ALA A 107 4.10 5.28 -8.43
CA ALA A 107 3.14 4.23 -8.12
C ALA A 107 3.81 2.99 -7.51
N ILE A 108 4.96 2.58 -8.06
CA ILE A 108 5.76 1.46 -7.55
C ILE A 108 6.15 1.69 -6.08
N ARG A 109 6.63 2.90 -5.78
CA ARG A 109 7.04 3.28 -4.42
C ARG A 109 5.89 3.32 -3.43
N ALA A 110 4.77 3.89 -3.81
CA ALA A 110 3.59 3.98 -2.95
C ALA A 110 3.03 2.61 -2.53
N SER A 111 3.38 1.53 -3.25
CA SER A 111 2.90 0.17 -3.02
C SER A 111 3.97 -0.80 -2.49
N ILE A 112 5.23 -0.36 -2.37
CA ILE A 112 6.37 -1.23 -2.03
C ILE A 112 6.23 -1.89 -0.65
N TRP A 113 5.61 -1.19 0.30
CA TRP A 113 5.48 -1.62 1.70
C TRP A 113 4.46 -2.73 1.93
N LEU A 114 3.55 -2.97 0.97
CA LEU A 114 2.53 -4.01 1.11
C LEU A 114 3.15 -5.40 0.96
N LEU A 115 3.77 -5.67 -0.19
CA LEU A 115 4.45 -6.94 -0.52
C LEU A 115 5.43 -6.76 -1.70
N SER A 116 5.88 -5.53 -1.98
CA SER A 116 6.65 -5.20 -3.20
C SER A 116 6.02 -5.79 -4.49
N PRO A 117 4.71 -5.52 -4.75
CA PRO A 117 3.96 -6.19 -5.82
C PRO A 117 4.47 -5.90 -7.24
N TYR A 118 5.31 -4.88 -7.40
CA TYR A 118 5.81 -4.41 -8.68
C TYR A 118 7.34 -4.42 -8.77
N ASP A 119 8.00 -5.29 -8.00
CA ASP A 119 9.47 -5.35 -7.91
C ASP A 119 10.15 -5.48 -9.28
N GLN A 120 9.57 -6.28 -10.17
CA GLN A 120 10.03 -6.45 -11.56
C GLN A 120 10.12 -5.16 -12.39
N TRP A 121 9.44 -4.08 -11.97
CA TRP A 121 9.42 -2.80 -12.66
C TRP A 121 10.39 -1.77 -12.08
N VAL A 122 10.99 -2.02 -10.91
CA VAL A 122 11.88 -1.06 -10.23
C VAL A 122 13.10 -0.76 -11.10
N ASP A 123 13.91 -1.78 -11.41
CA ASP A 123 15.15 -1.61 -12.15
C ASP A 123 14.95 -1.06 -13.57
N PRO A 124 13.99 -1.56 -14.40
CA PRO A 124 13.76 -1.01 -15.73
C PRO A 124 13.40 0.47 -15.73
N VAL A 125 12.55 0.91 -14.79
CA VAL A 125 12.11 2.30 -14.68
C VAL A 125 13.24 3.21 -14.22
N ASP A 126 13.99 2.81 -13.20
CA ASP A 126 15.11 3.62 -12.71
C ASP A 126 16.24 3.73 -13.74
N GLN A 127 16.54 2.65 -14.48
CA GLN A 127 17.51 2.70 -15.58
C GLN A 127 17.05 3.61 -16.72
N ALA A 128 15.78 3.56 -17.10
CA ALA A 128 15.23 4.43 -18.14
C ALA A 128 15.27 5.91 -17.74
N LEU A 129 14.91 6.22 -16.49
CA LEU A 129 15.01 7.58 -15.95
C LEU A 129 16.47 8.08 -15.93
N LEU A 130 17.40 7.25 -15.44
CA LEU A 130 18.82 7.60 -15.43
C LEU A 130 19.36 7.93 -16.81
N LYS A 131 19.00 7.12 -17.82
CA LYS A 131 19.42 7.33 -19.20
C LYS A 131 18.87 8.64 -19.78
N LEU A 132 17.63 9.01 -19.43
CA LEU A 132 17.04 10.28 -19.86
C LEU A 132 17.73 11.46 -19.18
N TYR A 133 17.92 11.41 -17.86
CA TYR A 133 18.61 12.47 -17.13
C TYR A 133 20.06 12.66 -17.57
N SER A 134 20.79 11.58 -17.88
CA SER A 134 22.17 11.69 -18.37
C SER A 134 22.28 12.37 -19.73
N ASN A 135 21.21 12.37 -20.53
CA ASN A 135 21.19 13.03 -21.83
C ASN A 135 20.81 14.52 -21.71
N GLU A 136 20.16 14.93 -20.63
CA GLU A 136 19.70 16.31 -20.39
C GLU A 136 20.62 17.14 -19.47
N LEU A 137 21.41 16.50 -18.60
CA LEU A 137 22.18 17.19 -17.55
C LEU A 137 23.69 16.97 -17.68
N ASP A 138 24.46 18.04 -17.44
CA ASP A 138 25.90 17.95 -17.23
C ASP A 138 26.26 16.99 -16.07
N SER A 139 27.36 16.24 -16.25
CA SER A 139 27.80 15.09 -15.42
C SER A 139 27.67 15.20 -13.87
N PRO A 140 27.94 16.32 -13.18
CA PRO A 140 27.87 16.35 -11.71
C PRO A 140 26.46 16.15 -11.12
N ASN A 141 25.39 16.48 -11.86
CA ASN A 141 24.01 16.28 -11.37
C ASN A 141 23.56 14.82 -11.47
N VAL A 142 24.16 14.02 -12.35
CA VAL A 142 23.78 12.63 -12.57
C VAL A 142 24.11 11.75 -11.36
N GLU A 143 25.25 11.97 -10.70
CA GLU A 143 25.61 11.25 -9.47
C GLU A 143 24.69 11.62 -8.29
N LEU A 144 24.29 12.90 -8.18
CA LEU A 144 23.31 13.34 -7.18
C LEU A 144 21.93 12.71 -7.43
N ILE A 145 21.50 12.64 -8.69
CA ILE A 145 20.25 11.98 -9.10
C ILE A 145 20.33 10.48 -8.82
N LYS A 146 21.42 9.80 -9.17
CA LYS A 146 21.65 8.39 -8.81
C LYS A 146 21.57 8.17 -7.29
N ALA A 147 22.20 9.04 -6.51
CA ALA A 147 22.18 8.96 -5.05
C ALA A 147 20.76 9.14 -4.50
N ASN A 148 20.00 10.13 -4.99
CA ASN A 148 18.59 10.32 -4.61
C ASN A 148 17.70 9.17 -5.07
N LEU A 149 17.93 8.64 -6.28
CA LEU A 149 17.18 7.50 -6.78
C LEU A 149 17.38 6.27 -5.87
N LYS A 150 18.62 6.03 -5.45
CA LYS A 150 19.01 4.90 -4.59
C LYS A 150 18.66 5.08 -3.11
N ALA A 151 18.74 6.30 -2.58
CA ALA A 151 18.40 6.60 -1.18
C ALA A 151 16.91 6.37 -0.88
N ASP A 152 16.03 6.76 -1.81
CA ASP A 152 14.58 6.56 -1.68
C ASP A 152 14.14 5.10 -1.83
N LEU A 153 14.98 4.21 -2.37
CA LEU A 153 14.65 2.79 -2.57
C LEU A 153 14.92 1.92 -1.34
N ARG A 154 15.50 2.48 -0.27
CA ARG A 154 15.67 1.69 0.95
C ARG A 154 14.27 1.31 1.44
N PRO A 155 13.94 0.00 1.50
CA PRO A 155 12.66 -0.41 2.06
C PRO A 155 12.60 0.19 3.46
N ASN A 156 11.55 0.97 3.74
CA ASN A 156 11.36 1.58 5.05
C ASN A 156 10.89 0.49 6.03
N THR A 157 11.76 -0.51 6.25
CA THR A 157 11.52 -1.70 7.05
C THR A 157 11.08 -1.32 8.45
N GLY A 158 11.55 -0.19 8.99
CA GLY A 158 11.07 0.37 10.25
C GLY A 158 9.57 0.74 10.22
N GLN A 159 9.07 1.28 9.10
CA GLN A 159 7.66 1.65 8.95
C GLN A 159 6.77 0.41 8.81
N SER A 160 7.17 -0.58 8.01
CA SER A 160 6.48 -1.86 7.89
C SER A 160 6.43 -2.61 9.24
N VAL A 161 7.55 -2.64 9.97
CA VAL A 161 7.63 -3.22 11.32
C VAL A 161 6.73 -2.47 12.29
N ASN A 162 6.69 -1.13 12.25
CA ASN A 162 5.80 -0.34 13.10
C ASN A 162 4.31 -0.61 12.82
N ILE A 163 3.92 -0.78 11.55
CA ILE A 163 2.54 -1.14 11.18
C ILE A 163 2.18 -2.52 11.74
N ILE A 164 3.07 -3.51 11.54
CA ILE A 164 2.86 -4.89 12.03
C ILE A 164 2.76 -4.90 13.56
N LEU A 165 3.67 -4.22 14.26
CA LEU A 165 3.65 -4.11 15.72
C LEU A 165 2.39 -3.40 16.22
N SER A 166 1.92 -2.37 15.51
CA SER A 166 0.68 -1.65 15.85
C SER A 166 -0.55 -2.55 15.69
N LEU A 167 -0.60 -3.37 14.63
CA LEU A 167 -1.66 -4.37 14.43
C LEU A 167 -1.66 -5.45 15.53
N ILE A 168 -0.47 -5.94 15.90
CA ILE A 168 -0.33 -6.91 17.01
C ILE A 168 -0.80 -6.28 18.33
N ALA A 169 -0.37 -5.04 18.63
CA ALA A 169 -0.79 -4.34 19.84
C ALA A 169 -2.31 -4.09 19.87
N LEU A 170 -2.90 -3.75 18.73
CA LEU A 170 -4.35 -3.58 18.59
C LEU A 170 -5.10 -4.90 18.82
N ALA A 171 -4.62 -6.01 18.24
CA ALA A 171 -5.20 -7.33 18.45
C ALA A 171 -5.10 -7.78 19.93
N LEU A 172 -3.95 -7.60 20.57
CA LEU A 172 -3.74 -7.95 21.97
C LEU A 172 -4.58 -7.09 22.92
N SER A 173 -4.71 -5.79 22.66
CA SER A 173 -5.54 -4.89 23.47
C SER A 173 -7.03 -5.23 23.37
N LEU A 174 -7.52 -5.59 22.18
CA LEU A 174 -8.90 -6.04 22.01
C LEU A 174 -9.12 -7.40 22.69
N GLN A 175 -8.19 -8.35 22.55
CA GLN A 175 -8.28 -9.65 23.21
C GLN A 175 -8.32 -9.51 24.74
N TYR A 176 -7.51 -8.58 25.29
CA TYR A 176 -7.54 -8.26 26.71
C TYR A 176 -8.90 -7.69 27.15
N LEU A 177 -9.45 -6.71 26.42
CA LEU A 177 -10.80 -6.16 26.65
C LEU A 177 -11.88 -7.24 26.65
N MET A 178 -11.80 -8.17 25.70
CA MET A 178 -12.71 -9.29 25.60
C MET A 178 -12.60 -10.27 26.77
N SER A 179 -11.38 -10.58 27.20
CA SER A 179 -11.12 -11.52 28.29
C SER A 179 -11.57 -11.01 29.66
N LEU A 180 -11.62 -9.69 29.85
CA LEU A 180 -12.17 -9.06 31.06
C LEU A 180 -13.71 -9.16 31.14
N GLY A 181 -14.36 -9.63 30.08
CA GLY A 181 -15.80 -9.77 30.00
C GLY A 181 -16.47 -8.47 29.55
N LEU A 182 -17.19 -8.54 28.42
CA LEU A 182 -18.22 -7.58 28.04
C LEU A 182 -19.45 -7.65 28.98
N ASP A 183 -19.45 -8.59 29.92
CA ASP A 183 -20.54 -8.77 30.88
C ASP A 183 -20.47 -7.73 32.01
N SER A 184 -21.36 -6.74 31.86
CA SER A 184 -22.03 -5.91 32.88
C SER A 184 -21.21 -5.17 33.95
N LYS A 185 -19.88 -5.29 34.02
CA LYS A 185 -19.01 -4.50 34.93
C LYS A 185 -18.14 -3.46 34.22
N LEU A 186 -18.65 -2.89 33.13
CA LEU A 186 -18.02 -1.74 32.46
C LEU A 186 -18.15 -0.43 33.26
N GLU A 187 -18.83 -0.41 34.39
CA GLU A 187 -19.13 0.86 35.07
C GLU A 187 -17.91 1.55 35.70
N THR A 188 -16.92 0.88 36.32
CA THR A 188 -15.86 1.63 37.02
C THR A 188 -14.61 0.82 37.35
N THR A 189 -13.82 0.39 36.36
CA THR A 189 -12.45 -0.06 36.65
C THR A 189 -11.40 0.67 35.83
N ARG A 190 -10.33 1.09 36.52
CA ARG A 190 -9.13 1.73 35.97
C ARG A 190 -8.55 0.94 34.78
N HIS A 191 -8.74 -0.37 34.78
CA HIS A 191 -8.32 -1.31 33.74
C HIS A 191 -9.03 -1.11 32.39
N THR A 192 -10.33 -0.80 32.38
CA THR A 192 -11.07 -0.52 31.13
C THR A 192 -10.56 0.76 30.47
N ARG A 193 -10.27 1.81 31.28
CA ARG A 193 -9.68 3.06 30.76
C ARG A 193 -8.29 2.80 30.17
N SER A 194 -7.42 2.06 30.87
CA SER A 194 -6.09 1.71 30.36
C SER A 194 -6.16 0.91 29.06
N ALA A 195 -7.09 -0.04 28.95
CA ALA A 195 -7.25 -0.85 27.75
C ALA A 195 -7.82 -0.04 26.56
N MET A 196 -8.82 0.83 26.79
CA MET A 196 -9.30 1.78 25.77
C MET A 196 -8.21 2.75 25.33
N SER A 197 -7.41 3.28 26.26
CA SER A 197 -6.29 4.17 25.93
C SER A 197 -5.22 3.47 25.10
N LEU A 198 -4.88 2.21 25.42
CA LEU A 198 -3.96 1.40 24.63
C LEU A 198 -4.53 1.12 23.23
N PHE A 199 -5.81 0.78 23.13
CA PHE A 199 -6.49 0.56 21.86
C PHE A 199 -6.48 1.84 20.99
N LEU A 200 -6.93 2.97 21.54
CA LEU A 200 -6.89 4.28 20.87
C LEU A 200 -5.47 4.67 20.44
N CYS A 201 -4.47 4.45 21.30
CA CYS A 201 -3.08 4.75 20.99
C CYS A 201 -2.56 3.86 19.85
N SER A 202 -2.87 2.56 19.85
CA SER A 202 -2.52 1.65 18.76
C SER A 202 -3.24 1.99 17.45
N LEU A 203 -4.49 2.47 17.52
CA LEU A 203 -5.27 2.89 16.36
C LEU A 203 -4.73 4.20 15.77
N VAL A 204 -4.35 5.17 16.61
CA VAL A 204 -3.68 6.41 16.20
C VAL A 204 -2.30 6.12 15.58
N MET A 205 -1.51 5.22 16.18
CA MET A 205 -0.21 4.81 15.64
C MET A 205 -0.35 4.11 14.29
N PHE A 206 -1.35 3.23 14.14
CA PHE A 206 -1.68 2.57 12.87
C PHE A 206 -2.11 3.58 11.80
N TYR A 207 -2.97 4.54 12.16
CA TYR A 207 -3.43 5.58 11.25
C TYR A 207 -2.30 6.55 10.85
N TRP A 208 -1.43 6.90 11.79
CA TRP A 208 -0.23 7.72 11.53
C TRP A 208 0.75 7.01 10.61
N ALA A 209 0.97 5.71 10.80
CA ALA A 209 1.84 4.92 9.95
C ALA A 209 1.31 4.73 8.52
N LEU A 210 -0.02 4.80 8.33
CA LEU A 210 -0.68 4.82 7.01
C LEU A 210 -0.65 6.20 6.33
N ALA A 211 -0.49 7.28 7.10
CA ALA A 211 -0.50 8.66 6.59
C ALA A 211 0.90 9.18 6.19
N LEU A 212 1.96 8.50 6.64
CA LEU A 212 3.36 8.73 6.26
C LEU A 212 3.75 7.91 5.03
#